data_AF-A0A821KTE3-F1
#
_entry.id   AF-A0A821KTE3-F1
#
_cell.length_a   1.000
_cell.length_b   1.000
_cell.length_c   1.000
_cell.angle_alpha   90.00
_cell.angle_beta   90.00
_cell.angle_gamma   90.00
#
_symmetry.space_group_name_H-M   'P 1'
#
loop_
_entity.id
_entity.type
_entity.pdbx_description
1 polymer ?
#
loop_
_entity_poly.entity_id
_entity_poly.type
_entity_poly.pdbx_seq_one_letter_code
_entity_poly.pdbx_strand_id
1 'polypeptide(L)' 'ISSAWYLDQIEIVDPETGLRYYFTCEKWLASDEGDKMISREIYAFEKKKTSFITCT' A
#
# COMPACT_ATOMS: atom_id res chain seq x y z
N ILE A 1 -7.51 -11.28 24.36
CA ILE A 1 -7.07 -10.18 23.47
C ILE A 1 -6.25 -10.83 22.38
N SER A 2 -6.78 -10.85 21.15
CA SER A 2 -6.10 -11.35 19.96
C SER A 2 -5.35 -10.19 19.30
N SER A 3 -4.28 -10.47 18.56
CA SER A 3 -3.57 -9.46 17.77
C SER A 3 -4.34 -9.19 16.49
N ALA A 4 -4.97 -8.01 16.38
CA ALA A 4 -5.76 -7.62 15.22
C ALA A 4 -5.29 -6.27 14.67
N TRP A 5 -4.83 -6.25 13.42
CA TRP A 5 -4.28 -5.05 12.78
C TRP A 5 -5.09 -4.73 11.53
N TYR A 6 -5.65 -3.52 11.45
CA TYR A 6 -6.26 -3.05 10.21
C TYR A 6 -5.19 -2.36 9.35
N LEU A 7 -4.88 -2.93 8.18
CA LEU A 7 -3.90 -2.38 7.27
C LEU A 7 -4.60 -1.63 6.14
N ASP A 8 -4.50 -0.29 6.17
CA ASP A 8 -5.02 0.59 5.12
C ASP A 8 -4.13 0.52 3.86
N GLN A 9 -2.90 1.02 3.96
CA GLN A 9 -1.94 1.06 2.87
C GLN A 9 -0.49 0.98 3.36
N ILE A 10 0.41 0.52 2.49
CA ILE A 10 1.86 0.60 2.66
C ILE A 10 2.42 1.66 1.72
N GLU A 11 3.24 2.57 2.25
CA GLU A 11 4.03 3.55 1.49
C GLU A 11 5.51 3.16 1.55
N ILE A 12 6.14 3.01 0.39
CA ILE A 12 7.57 2.74 0.27
C ILE A 12 8.22 3.94 -0.42
N VAL A 13 9.27 4.49 0.18
CA VAL A 13 10.04 5.60 -0.37
C VAL A 13 11.41 5.09 -0.76
N ASP A 14 11.77 5.22 -2.03
CA ASP A 14 13.13 5.02 -2.50
C ASP A 14 13.97 6.24 -2.09
N PRO A 15 14.99 6.09 -1.22
CA PRO A 15 15.79 7.21 -0.74
C PRO A 15 16.72 7.80 -1.80
N GLU A 16 17.06 7.05 -2.85
CA GLU A 16 17.96 7.50 -3.92
C GLU A 16 17.18 8.30 -4.98
N THR A 17 16.04 7.77 -5.42
CA THR A 17 15.23 8.40 -6.47
C THR A 17 14.14 9.33 -5.94
N GLY A 18 13.79 9.23 -4.65
CA GLY A 18 12.67 9.93 -4.04
C GLY A 18 11.30 9.43 -4.51
N LEU A 19 11.25 8.32 -5.27
CA LEU A 19 10.01 7.73 -5.74
C LEU A 19 9.22 7.11 -4.60
N ARG A 20 7.90 7.26 -4.66
CA ARG A 20 6.97 6.72 -3.67
C ARG A 20 6.08 5.67 -4.31
N TYR A 21 6.06 4.48 -3.73
CA TYR A 21 5.24 3.37 -4.13
C TYR A 21 4.15 3.13 -3.09
N TYR A 22 2.94 2.86 -3.55
CA TYR A 22 1.79 2.67 -2.69
C TYR A 22 1.18 1.29 -2.94
N PHE A 23 0.91 0.56 -1.86
CA PHE A 23 0.27 -0.75 -1.88
C PHE A 23 -0.98 -0.72 -1.00
N THR A 24 -2.14 -0.54 -1.62
CA THR A 24 -3.43 -0.52 -0.90
C THR A 24 -3.82 -1.92 -0.47
N CYS A 25 -4.26 -2.08 0.78
CA CYS A 25 -4.73 -3.34 1.35
C CYS A 25 -6.18 -3.23 1.84
N GLU A 26 -6.50 -2.19 2.63
CA GLU A 26 -7.82 -1.90 3.23
C GLU A 26 -8.48 -3.09 3.94
N LYS A 27 -7.68 -3.95 4.59
CA LYS A 27 -8.17 -5.19 5.19
C LYS A 27 -7.51 -5.53 6.52
N TRP A 28 -8.21 -6.35 7.32
CA TRP A 28 -7.73 -6.88 8.59
C TRP A 28 -6.66 -7.95 8.38
N LEU A 29 -5.62 -7.90 9.21
CA LEU A 29 -4.62 -8.93 9.45
C LEU A 29 -4.88 -9.48 10.86
N ALA A 30 -5.82 -10.40 10.95
CA ALA A 30 -6.32 -10.94 12.21
C ALA A 30 -6.82 -12.36 12.00
N SER A 31 -6.76 -13.20 13.03
CA SER A 31 -7.34 -14.56 13.00
C SER A 31 -8.83 -14.59 13.32
N ASP A 32 -9.35 -13.52 13.92
CA ASP A 32 -10.70 -13.40 14.48
C ASP A 32 -11.53 -12.28 13.84
N GLU A 33 -10.93 -11.40 13.06
CA GLU A 33 -11.59 -10.30 12.34
C GLU A 33 -11.47 -10.45 10.80
N GLY A 34 -12.39 -9.85 10.06
CA GLY A 34 -12.36 -9.82 8.60
C GLY A 34 -12.44 -11.21 7.95
N ASP A 35 -11.51 -11.53 7.07
CA ASP A 35 -11.40 -12.83 6.38
C ASP A 35 -10.53 -13.85 7.14
N LYS A 36 -10.14 -13.53 8.38
CA LYS A 36 -9.35 -14.40 9.27
C LYS A 36 -7.97 -14.74 8.73
N MET A 37 -7.41 -13.89 7.87
CA MET A 37 -6.05 -14.02 7.35
C MET A 37 -5.09 -13.04 8.04
N ILE A 38 -3.89 -13.51 8.36
CA ILE A 38 -2.81 -12.70 8.98
C ILE A 38 -1.69 -12.34 7.99
N SER A 39 -1.79 -12.78 6.74
CA SER A 39 -0.82 -12.55 5.67
C SER A 39 -1.53 -12.26 4.36
N ARG A 40 -0.99 -11.34 3.56
CA ARG A 40 -1.54 -10.97 2.24
C ARG A 40 -0.44 -10.65 1.25
N GLU A 41 -0.67 -11.03 -0.01
CA GLU A 41 0.10 -10.56 -1.15
C GLU A 41 -0.64 -9.39 -1.80
N ILE A 42 0.04 -8.25 -1.95
CA ILE A 42 -0.51 -7.02 -2.52
C ILE A 42 0.44 -6.49 -3.58
N TYR A 43 -0.11 -5.99 -4.68
CA TYR A 43 0.67 -5.48 -5.81
C TYR A 43 0.82 -3.96 -5.73
N ALA A 44 1.97 -3.45 -6.18
CA ALA A 44 2.22 -2.02 -6.25
C ALA A 44 1.32 -1.39 -7.32
N PHE A 45 0.70 -0.26 -7.00
CA PHE A 45 0.12 0.61 -8.01
C PHE A 45 1.11 1.75 -8.30
N GLU A 46 1.79 1.69 -9.45
CA GLU A 46 2.64 2.79 -9.90
C GLU A 46 1.78 4.01 -10.25
N LYS A 47 1.80 5.05 -9.42
CA LYS A 47 1.31 6.37 -9.85
C LYS A 47 2.37 6.98 -10.78
N LYS A 48 2.28 6.73 -12.08
CA LYS A 48 3.13 7.42 -13.06
C LYS A 48 2.90 8.92 -12.90
N LYS A 49 3.97 9.65 -12.56
CA LYS A 49 4.00 11.12 -12.61
C LYS A 49 3.84 11.51 -14.08
N THR A 50 2.61 11.67 -14.54
CA THR A 50 2.36 12.24 -15.86
C THR A 50 2.63 13.74 -15.77
N SER A 51 3.90 14.11 -15.91
CA SER A 51 4.30 15.47 -16.20
C SER A 51 3.90 15.77 -17.64
N PHE A 52 2.65 16.21 -17.86
CA PHE A 52 2.33 16.95 -19.07
C PHE A 52 3.04 18.31 -18.97
N ILE A 53 4.26 18.39 -19.51
CA ILE A 53 4.84 19.69 -19.85
C ILE A 53 4.16 20.09 -21.16
N THR A 54 3.01 20.76 -21.08
CA THR A 54 2.52 21.55 -22.21
C THR A 54 3.37 22.81 -22.27
N CYS A 55 4.38 22.82 -23.15
CA CYS A 55 5.05 24.05 -23.54
C CYS A 55 4.03 24.93 -24.27
N THR A 56 3.90 26.19 -23.83
CA THR A 56 3.04 27.22 -24.43
C THR A 56 3.84 28.02 -25.45
#